data_AF-A0A7V8W9M7-F1
#
_entry.id   AF-A0A7V8W9M7-F1
#
_cell.length_a   1.000
_cell.length_b   1.000
_cell.length_c   1.000
_cell.angle_alpha   90.00
_cell.angle_beta   90.00
_cell.angle_gamma   90.00
#
_symmetry.space_group_name_H-M   'P 1'
#
loop_
_entity.id
_entity.type
_entity.pdbx_description
1 polymer ?
#
loop_
_entity_poly.entity_id
_entity_poly.type
_entity_poly.pdbx_seq_one_letter_code
_entity_poly.pdbx_strand_id
1 'polypeptide(L)'
;MGDTATAVAAPQHLRALEHANRIRLARAELKRRIGAGTLTAAEVLSEPPPEVGSMSISELLMSQRRWGRARCRRLLVTLGVPENKRIGTLTERQRTGLFQLLAGKAPEREPRSARDLVAA
;
A
#
# COMPACT_ATOMS: atom_id res chain seq x y z
N MET A 1 -13.15 -25.04 42.26
CA MET A 1 -12.42 -23.99 41.51
C MET A 1 -12.55 -24.34 40.05
N GLY A 2 -13.39 -23.60 39.32
CA GLY A 2 -13.84 -23.94 37.98
C GLY A 2 -12.84 -23.54 36.90
N ASP A 3 -12.61 -24.48 36.01
CA ASP A 3 -11.81 -24.38 34.80
C ASP A 3 -12.67 -23.71 33.70
N THR A 4 -12.53 -22.39 33.52
CA THR A 4 -13.25 -21.64 32.48
C THR A 4 -12.29 -20.76 31.71
N ALA A 5 -11.46 -21.35 30.85
CA ALA A 5 -10.67 -20.58 29.89
C ALA A 5 -10.30 -21.34 28.61
N THR A 6 -11.13 -22.26 28.09
CA THR A 6 -10.77 -22.91 26.81
C THR A 6 -11.97 -23.43 26.01
N ALA A 7 -12.89 -22.55 25.63
CA ALA A 7 -13.92 -22.90 24.63
C ALA A 7 -14.38 -21.73 23.74
N VAL A 8 -14.14 -20.47 24.13
CA VAL A 8 -14.64 -19.28 23.42
C VAL A 8 -13.62 -18.70 22.41
N ALA A 9 -12.38 -19.20 22.39
CA ALA A 9 -11.28 -18.60 21.62
C ALA A 9 -11.20 -19.02 20.13
N ALA A 10 -11.70 -20.21 19.77
CA ALA A 10 -11.58 -20.73 18.41
C ALA A 10 -12.31 -19.86 17.35
N PRO A 11 -13.54 -19.36 17.60
CA PRO A 11 -14.22 -18.47 16.65
C PRO A 11 -13.53 -17.12 16.46
N GLN A 12 -12.90 -16.57 17.52
CA GLN A 12 -12.21 -15.28 17.45
C GLN A 12 -10.90 -15.39 16.66
N HIS A 13 -10.09 -16.43 16.93
CA HIS A 13 -8.84 -16.64 16.20
C HIS A 13 -9.08 -16.85 14.71
N LEU A 14 -10.08 -17.65 14.35
CA LEU A 14 -10.44 -17.89 12.95
C LEU A 14 -10.87 -16.60 12.24
N ARG A 15 -11.77 -15.81 12.85
CA ARG A 15 -12.18 -14.50 12.31
C ARG A 15 -11.00 -13.53 12.16
N ALA A 16 -10.06 -13.54 13.11
CA ALA A 16 -8.85 -12.72 13.03
C ALA A 16 -7.93 -13.16 11.88
N LEU A 17 -7.79 -14.47 11.65
CA LEU A 17 -7.04 -15.02 10.52
C LEU A 17 -7.69 -14.66 9.18
N GLU A 18 -9.01 -14.82 9.06
CA GLU A 18 -9.77 -14.44 7.86
C GLU A 18 -9.59 -12.95 7.55
N HIS A 19 -9.71 -12.09 8.56
CA HIS A 19 -9.49 -10.66 8.42
C HIS A 19 -8.05 -10.34 7.98
N ALA A 20 -7.05 -11.00 8.59
CA ALA A 20 -5.65 -10.82 8.21
C ALA A 20 -5.37 -11.27 6.76
N ASN A 21 -5.96 -12.39 6.33
CA ASN A 21 -5.86 -12.88 4.96
C ASN A 21 -6.50 -11.91 3.97
N ARG A 22 -7.69 -11.38 4.28
CA ARG A 22 -8.35 -10.36 3.45
C ARG A 22 -7.44 -9.14 3.25
N ILE A 23 -6.82 -8.62 4.31
CA ILE A 23 -5.88 -7.50 4.21
C ILE A 23 -4.66 -7.87 3.35
N ARG A 24 -4.07 -9.06 3.54
CA ARG A 24 -2.91 -9.51 2.77
C ARG A 24 -3.23 -9.60 1.27
N LEU A 25 -4.38 -10.17 0.92
CA LEU A 25 -4.83 -10.30 -0.47
C LEU A 25 -5.08 -8.94 -1.10
N ALA A 26 -5.81 -8.05 -0.42
CA ALA A 26 -6.05 -6.68 -0.91
C ALA A 26 -4.75 -5.91 -1.14
N ARG A 27 -3.79 -6.02 -0.22
CA ARG A 27 -2.45 -5.42 -0.41
C ARG A 27 -1.70 -6.02 -1.58
N ALA A 28 -1.71 -7.34 -1.73
CA ALA A 28 -1.03 -8.01 -2.83
C ALA A 28 -1.60 -7.55 -4.19
N GLU A 29 -2.92 -7.43 -4.30
CA GLU A 29 -3.57 -6.92 -5.49
C GLU A 29 -3.22 -5.46 -5.79
N LEU A 30 -3.31 -4.59 -4.79
CA LEU A 30 -2.93 -3.19 -4.93
C LEU A 30 -1.47 -3.04 -5.38
N LYS A 31 -0.54 -3.79 -4.77
CA LYS A 31 0.87 -3.80 -5.18
C LYS A 31 1.06 -4.30 -6.61
N ARG A 32 0.31 -5.34 -7.05
CA ARG A 32 0.33 -5.80 -8.45
C ARG A 32 -0.15 -4.72 -9.42
N ARG A 33 -1.26 -4.05 -9.11
CA ARG A 33 -1.80 -2.96 -9.94
C ARG A 33 -0.83 -1.79 -10.07
N ILE A 34 -0.12 -1.48 -8.99
CA ILE A 34 0.96 -0.47 -8.98
C ILE A 34 2.16 -0.91 -9.81
N GLY A 35 2.60 -2.16 -9.64
CA GLY A 35 3.68 -2.73 -10.44
C GLY A 35 3.34 -2.79 -11.93
N ALA A 36 2.07 -2.98 -12.28
CA ALA A 36 1.57 -2.96 -13.66
C ALA A 36 1.36 -1.53 -14.22
N GLY A 37 1.43 -0.48 -13.39
CA GLY A 37 1.20 0.91 -13.80
C GLY A 37 -0.28 1.29 -14.00
N THR A 38 -1.22 0.38 -13.68
CA THR A 38 -2.68 0.63 -13.74
C THR A 38 -3.20 1.46 -12.57
N LEU A 39 -2.38 1.62 -11.53
CA LEU A 39 -2.62 2.42 -10.34
C LEU A 39 -1.27 3.02 -9.92
N THR A 40 -1.23 4.27 -9.47
CA THR A 40 -0.01 4.91 -8.99
C THR A 40 0.01 5.01 -7.47
N ALA A 41 1.20 5.12 -6.87
CA ALA A 41 1.30 5.37 -5.43
C ALA A 41 0.69 6.74 -5.06
N ALA A 42 0.72 7.73 -5.96
CA ALA A 42 0.08 9.03 -5.76
C ALA A 42 -1.45 8.91 -5.64
N GLU A 43 -2.09 8.16 -6.54
CA GLU A 43 -3.54 7.89 -6.48
C GLU A 43 -3.92 7.20 -5.18
N VAL A 44 -3.15 6.20 -4.73
CA VAL A 44 -3.38 5.52 -3.44
C VAL A 44 -3.23 6.46 -2.25
N LEU A 45 -2.31 7.44 -2.30
CA LEU A 45 -2.12 8.39 -1.20
C LEU A 45 -3.20 9.47 -1.12
N SER A 46 -3.87 9.75 -2.24
CA SER A 46 -5.00 10.68 -2.30
C SER A 46 -6.17 10.14 -1.48
N GLU A 47 -6.51 8.87 -1.69
CA GLU A 47 -7.57 8.19 -0.96
C GLU A 47 -7.10 6.78 -0.55
N PRO A 48 -6.41 6.65 0.60
CA PRO A 48 -5.86 5.37 1.03
C PRO A 48 -6.95 4.37 1.44
N PRO A 49 -7.04 3.19 0.82
CA PRO A 49 -7.91 2.13 1.29
C PRO A 49 -7.57 1.72 2.74
N PRO A 50 -8.57 1.30 3.56
CA PRO A 50 -8.33 0.93 4.94
C PRO A 50 -7.31 -0.22 5.08
N GLU A 51 -7.25 -1.14 4.11
CA GLU A 51 -6.33 -2.27 4.10
C GLU A 51 -4.86 -1.84 4.01
N VAL A 52 -4.56 -0.69 3.39
CA VAL A 52 -3.19 -0.16 3.29
C VAL A 52 -2.81 0.74 4.46
N GLY A 53 -3.76 1.10 5.34
CA GLY A 53 -3.50 2.00 6.46
C GLY A 53 -2.36 1.53 7.38
N SER A 54 -2.21 0.21 7.58
CA SER A 54 -1.16 -0.35 8.44
C SER A 54 0.10 -0.83 7.73
N MET A 55 0.20 -0.75 6.39
CA MET A 55 1.49 -0.95 5.70
C MET A 55 2.32 0.34 5.75
N SER A 56 3.63 0.19 5.57
CA SER A 56 4.55 1.32 5.54
C SER A 56 4.51 2.05 4.21
N ILE A 57 4.85 3.34 4.24
CA ILE A 57 4.99 4.16 3.04
C ILE A 57 6.09 3.63 2.10
N SER A 58 7.18 3.08 2.66
CA SER A 58 8.27 2.51 1.86
C SER A 58 7.80 1.29 1.05
N GLU A 59 6.98 0.40 1.63
CA GLU A 59 6.40 -0.73 0.90
C GLU A 59 5.53 -0.28 -0.29
N LEU A 60 4.73 0.78 -0.11
CA LEU A 60 3.93 1.34 -1.19
C LEU A 60 4.82 1.89 -2.31
N LEU A 61 5.81 2.71 -1.94
CA LEU A 61 6.71 3.33 -2.92
C LEU A 61 7.52 2.31 -3.70
N MET A 62 8.04 1.26 -3.04
CA MET A 62 8.81 0.18 -3.65
C MET A 62 7.97 -0.74 -4.56
N SER A 63 6.64 -0.66 -4.51
CA SER A 63 5.76 -1.43 -5.40
C SER A 63 5.70 -0.86 -6.82
N GLN A 64 6.18 0.37 -7.01
CA GLN A 64 6.23 1.03 -8.32
C GLN A 64 7.40 0.53 -9.17
N ARG A 65 7.23 0.46 -10.50
CA ARG A 65 8.32 0.14 -11.43
C ARG A 65 9.46 1.16 -11.31
N ARG A 66 10.71 0.71 -11.30
CA ARG A 66 11.92 1.56 -11.19
C ARG A 66 12.05 2.32 -9.85
N TRP A 67 11.37 1.87 -8.80
CA TRP A 67 11.52 2.39 -7.43
C TRP A 67 12.28 1.41 -6.54
N GLY A 68 13.59 1.61 -6.44
CA GLY A 68 14.43 0.91 -5.46
C GLY A 68 14.50 1.62 -4.10
N ARG A 69 15.08 0.94 -3.10
CA ARG A 69 15.29 1.46 -1.73
C ARG A 69 15.92 2.85 -1.71
N ALA A 70 16.99 3.06 -2.47
CA ALA A 70 17.71 4.34 -2.52
C ALA A 70 16.81 5.51 -2.99
N ARG A 71 15.95 5.28 -3.99
CA ARG A 71 15.02 6.30 -4.50
C ARG A 71 13.93 6.60 -3.47
N CYS A 72 13.37 5.56 -2.83
CA CYS A 72 12.36 5.71 -1.79
C CYS A 72 12.91 6.51 -0.61
N ARG A 73 14.08 6.13 -0.10
CA ARG A 73 14.74 6.81 1.02
C ARG A 73 14.99 8.28 0.72
N ARG A 74 15.56 8.61 -0.45
CA ARG A 74 15.82 10.02 -0.82
C ARG A 74 14.56 10.87 -0.77
N LEU A 75 13.47 10.38 -1.37
CA LEU A 75 12.21 11.12 -1.38
C LEU A 75 11.64 11.33 0.03
N LEU A 76 11.67 10.29 0.85
CA LEU A 76 11.13 10.32 2.21
C LEU A 76 11.94 11.21 3.14
N VAL A 77 13.28 11.20 3.03
CA VAL A 77 14.17 12.11 3.75
C VAL A 77 13.88 13.57 3.40
N THR A 78 13.66 13.90 2.12
CA THR A 78 13.29 15.26 1.70
C THR A 78 12.01 15.77 2.38
N LEU A 79 11.07 14.88 2.69
CA LEU A 79 9.81 15.23 3.35
C LEU A 79 9.85 15.06 4.88
N GLY A 80 10.98 14.63 5.47
CA GLY A 80 11.07 14.31 6.89
C GLY A 80 10.16 13.16 7.32
N VAL A 81 9.91 12.20 6.43
CA VAL A 81 9.04 11.03 6.68
C VAL A 81 9.92 9.80 6.90
N PRO A 82 9.78 9.05 8.01
CA PRO A 82 10.53 7.81 8.20
C PRO A 82 9.98 6.69 7.31
N GLU A 83 10.85 5.79 6.84
CA GLU A 83 10.52 4.72 5.88
C GLU A 83 9.45 3.74 6.38
N ASN A 84 9.44 3.48 7.69
CA ASN A 84 8.48 2.61 8.36
C ASN A 84 7.18 3.32 8.76
N LYS A 85 7.00 4.61 8.42
CA LYS A 85 5.77 5.34 8.73
C LYS A 85 4.59 4.66 8.07
N ARG A 86 3.55 4.36 8.85
CA ARG A 86 2.31 3.76 8.36
C ARG A 86 1.54 4.76 7.52
N ILE A 87 0.95 4.31 6.43
CA ILE A 87 0.20 5.18 5.51
C ILE A 87 -0.96 5.88 6.25
N GLY A 88 -1.67 5.15 7.11
CA GLY A 88 -2.79 5.68 7.89
C GLY A 88 -2.41 6.72 8.94
N THR A 89 -1.11 6.92 9.24
CA THR A 89 -0.63 7.92 10.20
C THR A 89 0.06 9.11 9.54
N LEU A 90 0.03 9.19 8.21
CA LEU A 90 0.56 10.34 7.47
C LEU A 90 -0.33 11.56 7.70
N THR A 91 0.29 12.67 8.09
CA THR A 91 -0.42 13.94 8.18
C THR A 91 -0.82 14.40 6.78
N GLU A 92 -1.83 15.26 6.69
CA GLU A 92 -2.25 15.83 5.42
C GLU A 92 -1.09 16.52 4.69
N ARG A 93 -0.29 17.32 5.40
CA ARG A 93 0.94 17.94 4.86
C ARG A 93 1.90 16.91 4.24
N GLN A 94 2.09 15.76 4.89
CA GLN A 94 2.95 14.69 4.37
C GLN A 94 2.34 14.01 3.15
N ARG A 95 1.03 13.74 3.16
CA ARG A 95 0.31 13.17 2.00
C ARG A 95 0.37 14.10 0.80
N THR A 96 0.10 15.39 0.99
CA THR A 96 0.19 16.40 -0.08
C THR A 96 1.62 16.52 -0.59
N GLY A 97 2.63 16.59 0.28
CA GLY A 97 4.03 16.64 -0.14
C GLY A 97 4.47 15.40 -0.93
N LEU A 98 4.05 14.20 -0.50
CA LEU A 98 4.27 12.96 -1.23
C LEU A 98 3.59 12.99 -2.60
N PHE A 99 2.31 13.38 -2.65
CA PHE A 99 1.53 13.48 -3.88
C PHE A 99 2.21 14.40 -4.89
N GLN A 100 2.62 15.61 -4.48
CA GLN A 100 3.27 16.57 -5.37
C GLN A 100 4.60 16.06 -5.94
N LEU A 101 5.45 15.47 -5.10
CA LEU A 101 6.74 14.92 -5.54
C LEU A 101 6.58 13.66 -6.41
N LEU A 102 5.50 12.90 -6.22
CA LEU A 102 5.19 11.72 -7.02
C LEU A 102 4.52 12.11 -8.35
N ALA A 103 3.59 13.05 -8.35
CA ALA A 103 2.89 13.54 -9.54
C ALA A 103 3.86 14.24 -10.50
N GLY A 104 4.77 15.07 -9.98
CA GLY A 104 5.84 15.69 -10.77
C GLY A 104 6.92 14.71 -11.25
N LYS A 105 6.91 13.45 -10.78
CA LYS A 105 7.82 12.37 -11.18
C LYS A 105 7.09 11.16 -11.76
N ALA A 106 5.79 11.28 -12.02
CA ALA A 106 4.97 10.15 -12.43
C ALA A 106 5.53 9.64 -13.77
N PRO A 107 5.72 8.32 -13.92
CA PRO A 107 6.04 7.80 -15.23
C PRO A 107 4.90 8.17 -16.18
N GLU A 108 5.25 8.61 -17.40
CA GLU A 108 4.31 8.68 -18.51
C GLU A 108 3.46 7.40 -18.49
N ARG A 109 2.14 7.55 -18.34
CA ARG A 109 1.21 6.42 -18.46
C ARG A 109 1.41 5.88 -19.87
N GLU A 110 2.17 4.81 -20.00
CA GLU A 110 2.29 4.11 -21.27
C GLU A 110 0.88 3.60 -21.60
N PRO A 111 0.27 4.07 -22.70
CA PRO A 111 -1.09 3.68 -23.03
C PRO A 111 -1.09 2.15 -23.18
N ARG A 112 -2.08 1.50 -22.54
CA ARG A 112 -2.30 0.05 -22.66
C ARG A 112 -2.13 -0.34 -24.12
N SER A 113 -1.05 -1.06 -24.44
CA SER A 113 -0.90 -1.65 -25.76
C SER A 113 -2.14 -2.50 -26.00
N ALA A 114 -2.80 -2.33 -27.13
CA ALA A 114 -4.06 -2.99 -27.51
C ALA A 114 -4.01 -4.53 -27.52
N ARG A 115 -2.89 -5.13 -27.09
CA ARG A 115 -2.64 -6.57 -27.01
C ARG A 115 -3.27 -7.26 -25.78
N ASP A 116 -3.66 -6.51 -24.75
CA ASP A 116 -4.19 -7.12 -23.51
C ASP A 116 -5.72 -7.27 -23.48
N LEU A 117 -6.42 -6.94 -24.57
CA LEU A 117 -7.90 -7.02 -24.68
C LEU A 117 -8.43 -8.40 -25.13
N VAL A 118 -7.55 -9.39 -25.40
CA VAL A 118 -7.95 -10.69 -25.98
C VAL A 118 -8.01 -11.85 -24.97
N ALA A 119 -7.89 -11.57 -23.66
CA ALA A 119 -7.96 -12.62 -22.64
C ALA A 119 -8.92 -12.27 -21.49
N ALA A 120 -10.19 -12.03 -21.83
CA ALA A 120 -11.31 -12.00 -20.89
C ALA A 120 -12.23 -13.19 -21.15
#